data_AF-A0A529YWP0-F1
#
_entry.id   AF-A0A529YWP0-F1
#
_cell.length_a   1.000
_cell.length_b   1.000
_cell.length_c   1.000
_cell.angle_alpha   90.00
_cell.angle_beta   90.00
_cell.angle_gamma   90.00
#
_symmetry.space_group_name_H-M   'P 1'
#
loop_
_entity.id
_entity.type
_entity.pdbx_description
1 polymer ?
#
loop_
_entity_poly.entity_id
_entity_poly.type
_entity_poly.pdbx_seq_one_letter_code
_entity_poly.pdbx_strand_id
1 'polypeptide(L)' 'NSDNSSVTLSFSFKRDGTLIGPPKTTAIHVGGDDKARKAYVDAAIKALNDCLPLSLSPTLAQGIAGNVFTLQFSSPKK' A
#
# COMPACT_ATOMS: atom_id res chain seq x y z
N ASN A 1 14.28 12.06 -8.84
CA ASN A 1 13.25 12.29 -9.88
C ASN A 1 12.38 11.04 -9.92
N SER A 2 11.16 11.11 -9.39
CA SER A 2 10.22 9.96 -9.29
C SER A 2 9.01 10.13 -10.20
N ASP A 3 9.15 10.97 -11.23
CA ASP A 3 8.13 11.19 -12.24
C ASP A 3 7.76 9.85 -12.91
N ASN A 4 6.47 9.66 -13.18
CA ASN A 4 5.93 8.43 -13.78
C ASN A 4 6.28 7.13 -13.01
N SER A 5 6.63 7.23 -11.72
CA SER A 5 6.89 6.06 -10.87
C SER A 5 5.59 5.49 -10.29
N SER A 6 5.54 4.19 -10.07
CA SER A 6 4.45 3.50 -9.40
C SER A 6 4.90 2.27 -8.63
N VAL A 7 4.15 1.93 -7.57
CA VAL A 7 4.30 0.69 -6.82
C VAL A 7 2.93 0.18 -6.43
N THR A 8 2.69 -1.12 -6.59
CA THR A 8 1.47 -1.78 -6.15
C THR A 8 1.78 -2.58 -4.89
N LEU A 9 1.02 -2.31 -3.83
CA LEU A 9 1.06 -3.07 -2.58
C LEU A 9 -0.14 -4.01 -2.49
N SER A 10 0.07 -5.23 -2.01
CA SER A 10 -0.98 -6.14 -1.59
C SER A 10 -0.99 -6.30 -0.07
N PHE A 11 -2.19 -6.31 0.51
CA PHE A 11 -2.39 -6.39 1.96
C PHE A 11 -3.82 -6.85 2.28
N SER A 12 -4.05 -7.23 3.53
CA SER A 12 -5.36 -7.63 4.03
C SER A 12 -5.65 -6.94 5.35
N PHE A 13 -6.91 -6.66 5.63
CA PHE A 13 -7.33 -6.06 6.90
C PHE A 13 -7.85 -7.12 7.87
N LYS A 14 -7.67 -6.85 9.16
CA LYS A 14 -8.44 -7.46 10.25
C LYS A 14 -9.76 -6.71 10.42
N ARG A 15 -10.65 -7.25 11.26
CA ARG A 15 -11.93 -6.59 11.61
C ARG A 15 -11.76 -5.28 12.36
N ASP A 16 -10.61 -5.07 13.03
CA ASP A 16 -10.28 -3.86 13.77
C ASP A 16 -9.66 -2.75 12.90
N GLY A 17 -9.58 -2.96 11.57
CA GLY A 17 -9.01 -1.99 10.64
C GLY A 17 -7.48 -1.98 10.58
N THR A 18 -6.78 -2.81 11.36
CA THR A 18 -5.33 -3.02 11.23
C THR A 18 -5.01 -4.04 10.12
N LEU A 19 -3.74 -4.12 9.71
CA LEU A 19 -3.31 -5.08 8.70
C LEU A 19 -3.07 -6.48 9.27
N ILE A 20 -3.29 -7.48 8.42
CA ILE A 20 -2.82 -8.85 8.60
C ILE A 20 -1.42 -8.94 8.00
N GLY A 21 -0.41 -8.78 8.85
CA GLY A 21 0.99 -8.80 8.44
C GLY A 21 1.42 -7.56 7.66
N PRO A 22 2.70 -7.50 7.23
CA PRO A 22 3.22 -6.38 6.46
C PRO A 22 2.68 -6.38 5.02
N PRO A 23 2.43 -5.20 4.41
CA PRO A 23 2.13 -5.08 2.99
C PRO A 23 3.25 -5.68 2.12
N LYS A 24 2.88 -6.31 1.02
CA LYS A 24 3.83 -6.88 0.05
C LYS A 24 3.81 -6.10 -1.25
N THR A 25 4.98 -5.82 -1.80
CA THR A 25 5.09 -5.23 -3.15
C THR A 25 4.80 -6.30 -4.21
N THR A 26 3.86 -6.03 -5.11
CA THR A 26 3.48 -6.97 -6.20
C THR A 26 3.87 -6.46 -7.58
N ALA A 27 3.95 -5.14 -7.77
CA ALA A 27 4.46 -4.53 -8.99
C ALA A 27 5.23 -3.25 -8.64
N ILE A 28 6.28 -2.95 -9.41
CA ILE A 28 7.08 -1.75 -9.20
C ILE A 28 7.64 -1.23 -10.52
N HIS A 29 7.48 0.07 -10.72
CA HIS A 29 8.06 0.80 -11.84
C HIS A 29 8.59 2.12 -11.29
N VAL A 30 9.90 2.22 -11.09
CA VAL A 30 10.54 3.44 -10.60
C VAL A 30 11.74 3.71 -11.49
N GLY A 31 11.85 4.91 -12.03
CA GLY A 31 13.05 5.33 -12.74
C GLY A 31 14.19 5.59 -11.75
N GLY A 32 15.40 5.12 -12.07
CA GLY A 32 16.60 5.34 -11.24
C GLY A 32 17.25 4.04 -10.76
N ASP A 33 18.05 4.16 -9.70
CA ASP A 33 18.80 3.06 -9.09
C ASP A 33 17.99 2.29 -8.03
N ASP A 34 18.56 1.20 -7.51
CA ASP A 34 17.93 0.38 -6.48
C ASP A 34 17.63 1.16 -5.19
N LYS A 35 18.42 2.20 -4.89
CA LYS A 35 18.20 3.08 -3.75
C LYS A 35 16.92 3.90 -3.93
N ALA A 36 16.71 4.48 -5.11
CA ALA A 36 15.49 5.20 -5.46
C ALA A 36 14.26 4.28 -5.42
N ARG A 37 14.40 3.07 -5.96
CA ARG A 37 13.35 2.04 -5.93
C ARG A 37 12.97 1.67 -4.49
N LYS A 38 13.95 1.40 -3.63
CA LYS A 38 13.70 1.09 -2.22
C LYS A 38 13.05 2.25 -1.47
N ALA A 39 13.54 3.47 -1.66
CA ALA A 39 12.98 4.66 -1.01
C ALA A 39 11.51 4.88 -1.41
N TYR A 40 11.15 4.62 -2.67
CA TYR A 40 9.76 4.74 -3.15
C TYR A 40 8.84 3.68 -2.51
N VAL A 41 9.30 2.43 -2.40
CA VAL A 41 8.55 1.36 -1.71
C VAL A 41 8.35 1.70 -0.24
N ASP A 42 9.42 2.10 0.45
CA ASP A 42 9.37 2.43 1.88
C ASP A 42 8.42 3.60 2.14
N ALA A 43 8.39 4.61 1.25
CA ALA A 43 7.45 5.72 1.30
C ALA A 43 5.99 5.27 1.11
N ALA A 44 5.71 4.37 0.14
CA ALA A 44 4.37 3.85 -0.08
C ALA A 44 3.87 2.98 1.10
N ILE A 45 4.74 2.15 1.67
CA ILE A 45 4.44 1.36 2.88
C ILE A 45 4.15 2.29 4.06
N LYS A 46 4.96 3.34 4.23
CA LYS A 46 4.72 4.35 5.27
C LYS A 46 3.37 5.03 5.08
N ALA A 47 3.06 5.49 3.86
CA ALA A 47 1.79 6.15 3.57
C ALA A 47 0.59 5.24 3.88
N LEU A 48 0.66 3.95 3.54
CA LEU A 48 -0.37 2.99 3.91
C LEU A 48 -0.51 2.83 5.43
N ASN A 49 0.61 2.70 6.14
CA ASN A 49 0.60 2.53 7.61
C ASN A 49 0.11 3.76 8.36
N ASP A 50 0.39 4.97 7.87
CA ASP A 50 -0.05 6.23 8.48
C ASP A 50 -1.59 6.39 8.41
N CYS A 51 -2.27 5.62 7.56
CA CYS A 51 -3.74 5.59 7.45
C CYS A 51 -4.42 4.56 8.37
N LEU A 52 -3.66 3.82 9.19
CA LEU A 52 -4.18 2.74 10.02
C LEU A 52 -4.31 3.14 11.50
N PRO A 53 -5.25 2.54 12.25
CA PRO A 53 -6.26 1.59 11.79
C PRO A 53 -7.34 2.27 10.93
N LEU A 54 -7.81 1.57 9.90
CA LEU A 54 -8.86 2.07 9.03
C LEU A 54 -10.21 2.00 9.76
N SER A 55 -10.94 3.12 9.82
CA SER A 55 -12.27 3.16 10.44
C SER A 55 -13.30 2.45 9.55
N LEU A 56 -13.72 1.25 9.94
CA LEU A 56 -14.69 0.42 9.22
C LEU A 56 -16.00 0.31 10.01
N SER A 57 -17.14 0.32 9.30
CA SER A 57 -18.41 -0.06 9.92
C SER A 57 -18.39 -1.55 10.27
N PRO A 58 -19.15 -2.00 11.31
CA PRO A 58 -19.16 -3.40 11.71
C PRO A 58 -19.51 -4.37 10.57
N THR A 59 -20.51 -4.02 9.77
CA THR A 59 -20.95 -4.84 8.63
C THR A 59 -19.86 -4.94 7.56
N LEU A 60 -19.17 -3.83 7.26
CA LEU A 60 -18.07 -3.84 6.28
C LEU A 60 -16.89 -4.66 6.79
N ALA A 61 -16.49 -4.45 8.06
CA ALA A 61 -15.40 -5.19 8.70
C ALA A 61 -15.63 -6.72 8.66
N GLN A 62 -16.87 -7.18 8.83
CA GLN A 62 -17.20 -8.60 8.72
C GLN A 62 -17.07 -9.12 7.28
N GLY A 63 -17.46 -8.32 6.28
CA GLY A 63 -17.43 -8.72 4.87
C GLY A 63 -16.03 -8.67 4.24
N ILE A 64 -15.13 -7.81 4.73
CA ILE A 64 -13.81 -7.60 4.10
C ILE A 64 -12.62 -8.19 4.86
N ALA A 65 -12.78 -8.57 6.12
CA ALA A 65 -11.66 -9.09 6.91
C ALA A 65 -11.07 -10.35 6.25
N GLY A 66 -9.74 -10.37 6.09
CA GLY A 66 -9.03 -11.47 5.43
C GLY A 66 -9.00 -11.41 3.90
N ASN A 67 -9.78 -10.52 3.26
CA ASN A 67 -9.69 -10.32 1.81
C ASN A 67 -8.36 -9.67 1.42
N VAL A 68 -7.80 -10.07 0.28
CA VAL A 68 -6.58 -9.45 -0.27
C VAL A 68 -6.97 -8.26 -1.12
N PHE A 69 -6.47 -7.10 -0.75
CA PHE A 69 -6.59 -5.85 -1.49
C PHE A 69 -5.27 -5.55 -2.20
N THR A 70 -5.38 -4.83 -3.32
CA THR A 70 -4.21 -4.25 -4.00
C THR A 70 -4.44 -2.76 -4.18
N LEU A 71 -3.43 -1.96 -3.87
CA LEU A 71 -3.46 -0.50 -4.04
C LEU A 71 -2.20 -0.07 -4.76
N GLN A 72 -2.38 0.67 -5.86
CA GLN A 72 -1.29 1.29 -6.58
C GLN A 72 -1.06 2.73 -6.09
N PHE A 73 0.17 3.01 -5.69
CA PHE A 73 0.67 4.36 -5.47
C PHE A 73 1.39 4.80 -6.73
N SER A 74 1.05 5.98 -7.26
CA SER A 74 1.68 6.54 -8.45
C SER A 74 2.05 8.01 -8.22
N SER A 75 3.19 8.41 -8.75
CA SER A 75 3.58 9.81 -8.80
C SER A 75 2.77 10.52 -9.90
N PRO A 76 2.47 11.82 -9.74
CA PRO A 76 1.88 12.62 -10.81
C PRO A 76 2.67 12.47 -12.10
N LYS A 77 1.95 12.43 -13.23
CA LYS A 77 2.57 12.61 -14.54
C LYS A 77 2.91 14.09 -14.71
N LYS A 78 4.09 14.38 -15.21
CA LYS A 78 4.45 15.73 -15.67
C LYS A 78 3.75 16.04 -16.98
#